data_AF-A0A452U6L9-F1
#
_entry.id   AF-A0A452U6L9-F1
#
_cell.length_a   1.000
_cell.length_b   1.000
_cell.length_c   1.000
_cell.angle_alpha   90.00
_cell.angle_beta   90.00
_cell.angle_gamma   90.00
#
_symmetry.space_group_name_H-M   'P 1'
#
loop_
_entity.id
_entity.type
_entity.pdbx_description
1 polymer ?
#
loop_
_entity_poly.entity_id
_entity_poly.type
_entity_poly.pdbx_seq_one_letter_code
_entity_poly.pdbx_strand_id
1 'polypeptide(L)'
;MLAKRQRNPLQALQRRSQELKLQVDSLLSESRLKGALDASKRRDIYQRCIQLKQAIDENKNALQKLNKADEPAPFLKAMFLLVYHDCVVPLLHSALLPPFRWAEEETEAARWKLIADFLKQNQENEGALQALLSPDGVHEPFDISEQTYDFLGEIRKNAA
;
A
#
# COMPACT_ATOMS: atom_id res chain seq x y z
N MET A 1 -23.73 -4.18 -7.96
CA MET A 1 -22.87 -4.89 -8.93
C MET A 1 -21.44 -4.40 -8.73
N LEU A 2 -20.57 -5.20 -8.11
CA LEU A 2 -19.18 -4.81 -7.85
C LEU A 2 -18.42 -4.83 -9.17
N ALA A 3 -18.09 -3.64 -9.69
CA ALA A 3 -17.16 -3.51 -10.81
C ALA A 3 -15.89 -4.29 -10.44
N LYS A 4 -15.53 -5.28 -11.27
CA LYS A 4 -14.28 -6.04 -11.11
C LYS A 4 -13.16 -5.04 -10.91
N ARG A 5 -12.61 -4.97 -9.68
CA ARG A 5 -11.44 -4.15 -9.34
C ARG A 5 -10.43 -4.35 -10.47
N GLN A 6 -10.18 -3.29 -11.26
CA GLN A 6 -9.18 -3.34 -12.32
C GLN A 6 -7.87 -3.77 -11.66
N ARG A 7 -7.47 -5.03 -11.92
CA ARG A 7 -6.19 -5.55 -11.46
C ARG A 7 -5.11 -4.63 -12.02
N ASN A 8 -4.19 -4.23 -11.15
CA ASN A 8 -3.12 -3.31 -11.49
C ASN A 8 -2.41 -3.82 -12.78
N PRO A 9 -2.42 -3.03 -13.88
CA PRO A 9 -1.93 -3.47 -15.18
C PRO A 9 -0.43 -3.80 -15.14
N LEU A 10 0.35 -3.10 -14.32
CA LEU A 10 1.77 -3.43 -14.09
C LEU A 10 1.91 -4.78 -13.37
N GLN A 11 1.11 -5.04 -12.34
CA GLN A 11 1.13 -6.31 -11.62
C GLN A 11 0.76 -7.49 -12.54
N ALA A 12 -0.19 -7.30 -13.45
CA ALA A 12 -0.56 -8.30 -14.44
C ALA A 12 0.59 -8.62 -15.41
N LEU A 13 1.29 -7.60 -15.90
CA LEU A 13 2.48 -7.76 -16.75
C LEU A 13 3.65 -8.42 -16.01
N GLN A 14 3.87 -8.08 -14.74
CA GLN A 14 4.90 -8.69 -13.90
C GLN A 14 4.65 -10.20 -13.73
N ARG A 15 3.40 -10.59 -13.43
CA ARG A 15 3.03 -12.00 -13.32
C ARG A 15 3.23 -12.73 -14.65
N ARG A 16 2.78 -12.15 -15.77
CA ARG A 16 3.00 -12.73 -17.10
C ARG A 16 4.49 -12.86 -17.42
N SER A 17 5.32 -11.90 -17.01
CA SER A 17 6.77 -11.98 -17.18
C SER A 17 7.39 -13.14 -16.39
N GLN A 18 6.92 -13.42 -15.17
CA GLN A 18 7.36 -14.56 -14.38
C GLN A 18 6.95 -15.88 -15.03
N GLU A 19 5.73 -15.97 -15.54
CA GLU A 19 5.24 -17.15 -16.25
C GLU A 19 6.04 -17.43 -17.53
N LEU A 20 6.30 -16.39 -18.35
CA LEU A 20 7.15 -16.50 -19.53
C LEU A 20 8.57 -16.95 -19.15
N LYS A 21 9.12 -16.45 -18.04
CA LYS A 21 10.42 -16.91 -17.52
C LYS A 21 10.41 -18.40 -17.20
N LEU A 22 9.39 -18.88 -16.47
CA LEU A 22 9.25 -20.32 -16.16
C LEU A 22 9.14 -21.17 -17.44
N GLN A 23 8.41 -20.69 -18.45
CA GLN A 23 8.30 -21.39 -19.73
C GLN A 23 9.64 -21.44 -20.49
N VAL A 24 10.43 -20.37 -20.45
CA VAL A 24 11.79 -20.34 -21.02
C VAL A 24 12.71 -21.31 -20.27
N ASP A 25 12.70 -21.27 -18.94
CA ASP A 25 13.54 -22.14 -18.10
C ASP A 25 13.18 -23.63 -18.31
N SER A 26 11.90 -23.94 -18.45
CA SER A 26 11.41 -25.28 -18.80
C SER A 26 11.89 -25.71 -20.19
N LEU A 27 11.72 -24.86 -21.22
CA LEU A 27 12.15 -25.18 -22.59
C LEU A 27 13.67 -25.37 -22.68
N LEU A 28 14.42 -24.57 -21.94
CA LEU A 28 15.87 -24.65 -21.84
C LEU A 28 16.29 -25.96 -21.16
N SER A 29 15.57 -26.40 -20.12
CA SER A 29 15.79 -27.68 -19.47
C SER A 29 15.51 -28.86 -20.41
N GLU A 30 14.40 -28.82 -21.16
CA GLU A 30 14.06 -29.82 -22.18
C GLU A 30 15.14 -29.93 -23.27
N SER A 31 15.69 -28.80 -23.71
CA SER A 31 16.75 -28.78 -24.74
C SER A 31 18.08 -29.38 -24.26
N ARG A 32 18.32 -29.38 -22.94
CA ARG A 32 19.55 -29.87 -22.32
C ARG A 32 19.53 -31.37 -22.02
N LEU A 33 18.35 -32.01 -22.03
CA LEU A 33 18.22 -33.45 -21.85
C LEU A 33 18.84 -34.17 -23.06
N LYS A 34 20.13 -34.50 -22.94
CA LYS A 34 20.90 -35.22 -23.96
C LYS A 34 20.41 -36.67 -24.05
N GLY A 35 19.58 -36.93 -25.05
CA GLY A 35 19.17 -38.26 -25.48
C GLY A 35 18.38 -38.17 -26.78
N ALA A 36 19.09 -38.23 -27.91
CA ALA A 36 18.56 -38.20 -29.28
C ALA A 36 17.35 -37.26 -29.48
N LEU A 37 17.59 -35.95 -29.43
CA LEU A 37 16.65 -34.96 -29.97
C LEU A 37 16.47 -35.24 -31.48
N ASP A 38 15.48 -36.06 -31.78
CA ASP A 38 15.06 -36.35 -33.15
C ASP A 38 14.74 -35.04 -33.90
N ALA A 39 14.74 -35.10 -35.23
CA ALA A 39 14.50 -33.92 -36.05
C ALA A 39 13.10 -33.31 -35.82
N SER A 40 12.15 -34.07 -35.28
CA SER A 40 10.83 -33.56 -34.92
C SER A 40 10.90 -32.68 -33.68
N LYS A 41 11.44 -33.19 -32.57
CA LYS A 41 11.60 -32.46 -31.32
C LYS A 41 12.44 -31.20 -31.47
N ARG A 42 13.46 -31.22 -32.34
CA ARG A 42 14.23 -30.00 -32.67
C ARG A 42 13.37 -28.93 -33.34
N ARG A 43 12.50 -29.32 -34.27
CA ARG A 43 11.55 -28.41 -34.90
C ARG A 43 10.52 -27.89 -33.90
N ASP A 44 10.03 -28.75 -33.01
CA ASP A 44 9.05 -28.38 -31.98
C ASP A 44 9.64 -27.38 -30.97
N ILE A 45 10.87 -27.61 -30.51
CA ILE A 45 11.61 -26.68 -29.63
C ILE A 45 11.82 -25.34 -30.34
N TYR A 46 12.24 -25.36 -31.62
CA TYR A 46 12.44 -24.15 -32.40
C TYR A 46 11.14 -23.35 -32.56
N GLN A 47 10.03 -24.03 -32.83
CA GLN A 47 8.71 -23.41 -32.95
C GLN A 47 8.27 -22.76 -31.62
N ARG A 48 8.46 -23.47 -30.49
CA ARG A 48 8.18 -22.93 -29.14
C ARG A 48 9.07 -21.73 -28.81
N CYS A 49 10.34 -21.73 -29.21
CA CYS A 49 11.23 -20.58 -29.05
C CYS A 49 10.71 -19.34 -29.78
N ILE A 50 10.22 -19.50 -31.02
CA ILE A 50 9.63 -18.38 -31.78
C ILE A 50 8.39 -17.83 -31.07
N GLN A 51 7.50 -18.72 -30.61
CA GLN A 51 6.29 -18.32 -29.89
C GLN A 51 6.60 -17.58 -28.59
N LEU A 52 7.55 -18.08 -27.80
CA LEU A 52 7.97 -17.42 -26.56
C LEU A 52 8.62 -16.07 -26.85
N LYS A 53 9.46 -15.97 -27.88
CA LYS A 53 10.06 -14.71 -28.29
C LYS A 53 8.99 -13.68 -28.65
N GLN A 54 8.01 -14.07 -29.45
CA GLN A 54 6.89 -13.21 -29.82
C GLN A 54 6.08 -12.77 -28.58
N ALA A 55 5.77 -13.70 -27.67
CA ALA A 55 5.04 -13.39 -26.44
C ALA A 55 5.84 -12.45 -25.51
N ILE A 56 7.16 -12.57 -25.46
CA ILE A 56 8.04 -11.67 -24.72
C ILE A 56 8.05 -10.28 -25.35
N ASP A 57 8.16 -10.19 -26.68
CA ASP A 57 8.14 -8.91 -27.41
C ASP A 57 6.79 -8.20 -27.23
N GLU A 58 5.67 -8.93 -27.28
CA GLU A 58 4.35 -8.42 -26.96
C GLU A 58 4.24 -7.90 -25.52
N ASN A 59 4.76 -8.66 -24.55
CA ASN A 59 4.75 -8.27 -23.14
C ASN A 59 5.63 -7.02 -22.90
N LYS A 60 6.76 -6.92 -23.59
CA LYS A 60 7.64 -5.75 -23.57
C LYS A 60 6.96 -4.52 -24.17
N ASN A 61 6.30 -4.67 -25.32
CA ASN A 61 5.56 -3.58 -25.96
C ASN A 61 4.38 -3.10 -25.09
N ALA A 62 3.70 -4.02 -24.40
CA ALA A 62 2.66 -3.67 -23.44
C ALA A 62 3.23 -2.91 -22.24
N LEU A 63 4.40 -3.30 -21.73
CA LEU A 63 5.08 -2.59 -20.64
C LEU A 63 5.49 -1.17 -21.05
N GLN A 64 6.00 -0.98 -22.27
CA GLN A 64 6.37 0.35 -22.79
C GLN A 64 5.18 1.30 -22.95
N LYS A 65 3.95 0.78 -23.05
CA LYS A 65 2.72 1.57 -23.16
C LYS A 65 2.13 1.98 -21.81
N LEU A 66 2.62 1.43 -20.70
CA LEU A 66 2.18 1.84 -19.36
C LEU A 66 2.76 3.21 -19.00
N ASN A 67 1.95 4.04 -18.35
CA ASN A 67 2.33 5.36 -17.87
C ASN A 67 2.41 5.40 -16.33
N LYS A 68 2.91 6.51 -15.76
CA LYS A 68 2.97 6.72 -14.29
C LYS A 68 1.62 6.63 -13.57
N ALA A 69 0.51 6.80 -14.29
CA ALA A 69 -0.83 6.58 -13.73
C ALA A 69 -1.17 5.09 -13.54
N ASP A 70 -0.48 4.21 -14.27
CA ASP A 70 -0.58 2.75 -14.19
C ASP A 70 0.39 2.15 -13.15
N GLU A 71 1.28 2.98 -12.59
CA GLU A 71 2.16 2.64 -11.46
C GLU A 71 1.37 2.55 -10.14
N PRO A 72 1.89 1.85 -9.11
CA PRO A 72 1.26 1.72 -7.79
C PRO A 72 1.18 3.03 -6.99
N ALA A 73 1.40 4.21 -7.57
CA ALA A 73 1.24 5.50 -6.88
C ALA A 73 -0.15 5.69 -6.23
N PRO A 74 -1.28 5.29 -6.87
CA PRO A 74 -2.59 5.31 -6.21
C PRO A 74 -2.66 4.31 -5.04
N PHE A 75 -1.92 3.20 -5.12
CA PHE A 75 -1.89 2.19 -4.06
C PHE A 75 -1.07 2.66 -2.85
N LEU A 76 0.11 3.23 -3.07
CA LEU A 76 0.92 3.79 -1.97
C LEU A 76 0.21 4.97 -1.32
N LYS A 77 -0.42 5.85 -2.09
CA LYS A 77 -1.25 6.94 -1.56
C LYS A 77 -2.45 6.39 -0.78
N ALA A 78 -3.16 5.39 -1.30
CA ALA A 78 -4.29 4.78 -0.60
C ALA A 78 -3.83 4.06 0.68
N MET A 79 -2.70 3.35 0.64
CA MET A 79 -2.12 2.68 1.80
C MET A 79 -1.68 3.69 2.85
N PHE A 80 -1.03 4.77 2.42
CA PHE A 80 -0.66 5.87 3.31
C PHE A 80 -1.90 6.48 3.97
N LEU A 81 -2.94 6.81 3.19
CA LEU A 81 -4.18 7.37 3.74
C LEU A 81 -4.83 6.41 4.74
N LEU A 82 -4.88 5.11 4.43
CA LEU A 82 -5.42 4.09 5.32
C LEU A 82 -4.62 4.05 6.64
N VAL A 83 -3.31 3.87 6.57
CA VAL A 83 -2.43 3.83 7.76
C VAL A 83 -2.48 5.14 8.54
N TYR A 84 -2.55 6.28 7.85
CA TYR A 84 -2.63 7.58 8.49
C TYR A 84 -3.95 7.75 9.27
N HIS A 85 -5.08 7.41 8.65
CA HIS A 85 -6.39 7.54 9.30
C HIS A 85 -6.65 6.47 10.36
N ASP A 86 -6.13 5.26 10.19
CA ASP A 86 -6.32 4.19 11.17
C ASP A 86 -5.32 4.27 12.33
N CYS A 87 -4.09 4.70 12.10
CA CYS A 87 -3.08 4.69 13.15
C CYS A 87 -2.78 6.09 13.68
N VAL A 88 -2.54 7.04 12.79
CA VAL A 88 -1.93 8.33 13.16
C VAL A 88 -2.96 9.32 13.67
N VAL A 89 -4.08 9.50 12.95
CA VAL A 89 -5.14 10.46 13.32
C VAL A 89 -5.70 10.19 14.72
N PRO A 90 -6.07 8.96 15.11
CA PRO A 90 -6.61 8.70 16.44
C PRO A 90 -5.60 8.99 17.55
N LEU A 91 -4.32 8.66 17.32
CA LEU A 91 -3.24 8.92 18.28
C LEU A 91 -2.94 10.41 18.42
N LEU A 92 -2.91 11.16 17.32
CA LEU A 92 -2.64 12.61 17.35
C LEU A 92 -3.71 13.39 18.11
N HIS A 93 -4.97 12.95 18.04
CA HIS A 93 -6.10 13.61 18.72
C HIS A 93 -6.50 12.88 20.01
N SER A 94 -5.68 11.95 20.51
CA SER A 94 -5.96 11.27 21.77
C SER A 94 -5.54 12.14 22.95
N ALA A 95 -6.47 12.44 23.85
CA ALA A 95 -6.15 13.13 25.11
C ALA A 95 -5.40 12.25 26.11
N LEU A 96 -5.34 10.93 25.86
CA LEU A 96 -4.64 9.97 26.72
C LEU A 96 -3.15 9.85 26.38
N LEU A 97 -2.72 10.35 25.21
CA LEU A 97 -1.34 10.22 24.78
C LEU A 97 -0.46 11.22 25.54
N PRO A 98 0.59 10.76 26.26
CA PRO A 98 1.49 11.65 26.97
C PRO A 98 2.16 12.65 26.01
N PRO A 99 2.41 13.88 26.47
CA PRO A 99 3.07 14.90 25.67
C PRO A 99 4.45 14.41 25.26
N PHE A 100 4.86 14.77 24.04
CA PHE A 100 6.19 14.43 23.55
C PHE A 100 7.26 15.23 24.32
N ARG A 101 8.05 14.53 25.14
CA ARG A 101 9.22 15.08 25.85
C ARG A 101 10.46 14.28 25.44
N TRP A 102 11.31 14.91 24.66
CA TRP A 102 12.53 14.29 24.15
C TRP A 102 13.55 14.06 25.27
N ALA A 103 14.21 12.91 25.27
CA ALA A 103 15.24 12.51 26.22
C ALA A 103 14.74 12.31 27.67
N GLU A 104 13.43 12.10 27.85
CA GLU A 104 12.83 11.72 29.12
C GLU A 104 12.31 10.27 29.01
N GLU A 105 13.15 9.32 29.42
CA GLU A 105 12.94 7.89 29.18
C GLU A 105 11.60 7.38 29.74
N GLU A 106 11.20 7.83 30.93
CA GLU A 106 9.92 7.42 31.54
C GLU A 106 8.71 7.89 30.72
N THR A 107 8.75 9.15 30.26
CA THR A 107 7.69 9.73 29.43
C THR A 107 7.66 9.10 28.03
N GLU A 108 8.82 8.87 27.42
CA GLU A 108 8.92 8.16 26.14
C GLU A 108 8.44 6.71 26.24
N ALA A 109 8.78 5.99 27.31
CA ALA A 109 8.33 4.62 27.55
C ALA A 109 6.82 4.54 27.80
N ALA A 110 6.26 5.44 28.59
CA ALA A 110 4.82 5.52 28.83
C ALA A 110 4.05 5.83 27.53
N ARG A 111 4.55 6.77 26.74
CA ARG A 111 3.99 7.13 25.44
C ARG A 111 4.08 5.96 24.44
N TRP A 112 5.22 5.29 24.38
CA TRP A 112 5.43 4.11 23.54
C TRP A 112 4.46 2.98 23.91
N LYS A 113 4.28 2.70 25.21
CA LYS A 113 3.37 1.68 25.69
C LYS A 113 1.94 1.91 25.19
N LEU A 114 1.43 3.14 25.32
CA LEU A 114 0.09 3.49 24.84
C LEU A 114 -0.05 3.37 23.31
N ILE A 115 0.96 3.78 22.55
CA ILE A 115 0.98 3.62 21.09
C ILE A 115 0.96 2.12 20.72
N ALA A 116 1.79 1.31 21.37
CA ALA A 116 1.88 -0.12 21.10
C ALA A 116 0.56 -0.85 21.43
N ASP A 117 -0.05 -0.52 22.58
CA ASP A 117 -1.33 -1.08 23.00
C ASP A 117 -2.45 -0.69 22.01
N PHE A 118 -2.48 0.58 21.56
CA PHE A 118 -3.42 1.04 20.55
C PHE A 118 -3.24 0.32 19.21
N LEU A 119 -2.00 0.21 18.70
CA LEU A 119 -1.73 -0.46 17.43
C LEU A 119 -2.12 -1.95 17.47
N LYS A 120 -1.92 -2.60 18.61
CA LYS A 120 -2.36 -3.99 18.82
C LYS A 120 -3.88 -4.10 18.75
N GLN A 121 -4.60 -3.25 19.48
CA GLN A 121 -6.07 -3.23 19.43
C GLN A 121 -6.60 -2.90 18.03
N ASN A 122 -5.96 -1.96 17.34
CA ASN A 122 -6.31 -1.58 15.98
C ASN A 122 -6.19 -2.77 15.01
N GLN A 123 -5.14 -3.59 15.17
CA GLN A 123 -4.95 -4.81 14.40
C GLN A 123 -6.01 -5.88 14.74
N GLU A 124 -6.35 -6.04 16.02
CA GLU A 124 -7.39 -6.99 16.48
C GLU A 124 -8.79 -6.61 15.99
N ASN A 125 -9.07 -5.31 15.85
CA ASN A 125 -10.38 -4.77 15.48
C ASN A 125 -10.53 -4.44 13.99
N GLU A 126 -9.54 -4.80 13.16
CA GLU A 126 -9.49 -4.50 11.72
C GLU A 126 -9.66 -3.01 11.37
N GLY A 127 -9.21 -2.10 12.25
CA GLY A 127 -9.26 -0.66 12.02
C GLY A 127 -9.64 0.17 13.25
N ALA A 128 -9.56 1.49 13.10
CA ALA A 128 -9.56 2.41 14.24
C ALA A 128 -10.95 2.85 14.68
N LEU A 129 -11.98 2.51 13.90
CA LEU A 129 -13.35 2.97 14.15
C LEU A 129 -13.86 2.57 15.52
N GLN A 130 -13.53 1.37 16.00
CA GLN A 130 -13.93 0.94 17.34
C GLN A 130 -13.30 1.78 18.43
N ALA A 131 -12.03 2.18 18.28
CA ALA A 131 -11.35 3.03 19.24
C ALA A 131 -11.90 4.47 19.19
N LEU A 132 -12.13 5.03 18.00
CA LEU A 132 -12.65 6.38 17.78
C LEU A 132 -14.10 6.56 18.26
N LEU A 133 -14.92 5.52 18.14
CA LEU A 133 -16.32 5.53 18.55
C LEU A 133 -16.50 5.00 19.98
N SER A 134 -15.40 4.58 20.63
CA SER A 134 -15.46 4.07 22.00
C SER A 134 -15.90 5.20 22.94
N PRO A 135 -16.86 4.96 23.85
CA PRO A 135 -17.23 5.94 24.87
C PRO A 135 -16.07 6.27 25.82
N ASP A 136 -15.05 5.41 25.89
CA ASP A 136 -13.83 5.62 26.67
C ASP A 136 -12.79 6.49 25.94
N GLY A 137 -12.99 6.76 24.64
CA GLY A 137 -12.10 7.54 23.80
C GLY A 137 -12.24 9.04 24.06
N VAL A 138 -11.40 9.59 24.93
CA VAL A 138 -11.32 11.05 25.12
C VAL A 138 -10.48 11.62 23.98
N HIS A 139 -11.15 12.13 22.95
CA HIS A 139 -10.52 12.81 21.83
C HIS A 139 -10.54 14.32 22.03
N GLU A 140 -9.48 15.01 21.62
CA GLU A 140 -9.48 16.47 21.62
C GLU A 140 -10.61 16.99 20.71
N PRO A 141 -11.40 17.97 21.18
CA PRO A 141 -12.41 18.60 20.34
C PRO A 141 -11.77 19.23 19.11
N PHE A 142 -12.48 19.19 17.98
CA PHE A 142 -12.07 19.93 16.79
C PHE A 142 -11.95 21.42 17.11
N ASP A 143 -10.88 22.06 16.65
CA ASP A 143 -10.73 23.51 16.73
C ASP A 143 -11.71 24.18 15.76
N ILE A 144 -12.83 24.68 16.31
CA ILE A 144 -13.87 25.39 15.56
C ILE A 144 -13.55 26.88 15.36
N SER A 145 -12.42 27.38 15.88
CA SER A 145 -12.03 28.79 15.74
C SER A 145 -11.77 29.18 14.28
N GLU A 146 -11.33 28.23 13.44
CA GLU A 146 -11.14 28.47 12.00
C GLU A 146 -12.45 28.42 11.20
N GLN A 147 -13.48 27.74 11.71
CA GLN A 147 -14.79 27.65 11.06
C GLN A 147 -15.73 28.79 11.46
N THR A 148 -15.50 29.40 12.62
CA THR A 148 -16.36 30.44 13.17
C THR A 148 -15.52 31.64 13.53
N TYR A 149 -15.63 32.71 12.73
CA TYR A 149 -15.03 33.99 13.07
C TYR A 149 -15.64 34.50 14.39
N ASP A 150 -14.83 34.56 15.45
CA ASP A 150 -15.26 35.05 16.76
C ASP A 150 -15.31 36.59 16.78
N PHE A 151 -16.45 37.13 16.34
CA PHE A 151 -16.71 38.56 16.35
C PHE A 151 -16.50 39.20 17.74
N LEU A 152 -16.81 38.49 18.82
CA LEU A 152 -16.73 39.01 20.19
C LEU A 152 -15.30 38.98 20.74
N GLY A 153 -14.52 37.97 20.35
CA GLY A 153 -13.09 37.89 20.63
C GLY A 153 -12.29 38.99 19.94
N GLU A 154 -12.62 39.28 18.68
CA GLU A 154 -11.98 40.34 17.90
C GLU A 154 -12.29 41.74 18.46
N ILE A 155 -13.53 41.99 18.88
CA ILE A 155 -13.88 43.25 19.57
C ILE A 155 -13.08 43.42 20.86
N ARG A 156 -12.84 42.34 21.62
CA ARG A 156 -12.04 42.40 22.86
C ARG A 156 -10.56 42.65 22.60
N LYS A 157 -9.98 42.09 21.53
CA LYS A 157 -8.58 42.35 21.13
C LYS A 157 -8.37 43.78 20.65
N ASN A 158 -9.36 44.37 19.98
CA ASN A 158 -9.31 45.73 19.45
C ASN A 158 -9.59 46.82 20.50
N ALA A 159 -10.02 46.44 21.71
CA ALA A 159 -10.34 47.34 22.80
C ALA A 159 -9.23 47.44 23.88
N ALA A 160 -8.14 46.69 23.73
CA ALA A 160 -6.93 46.74 24.55
C ALA A 160 -5.78 47.36 23.76
#